data_AF-A0A4Q5TE14-F1
#
_entry.id   AF-A0A4Q5TE14-F1
#
_cell.length_a   1.000
_cell.length_b   1.000
_cell.length_c   1.000
_cell.angle_alpha   90.00
_cell.angle_beta   90.00
_cell.angle_gamma   90.00
#
_symmetry.space_group_name_H-M   'P 1'
#
loop_
_entity.id
_entity.type
_entity.pdbx_description
1 polymer ?
#
loop_
_entity_poly.entity_id
_entity_poly.type
_entity_poly.pdbx_seq_one_letter_code
_entity_poly.pdbx_strand_id
1 'polypeptide(L)'
;RDDTMAQWDIRPPLISADTLNNELERPHVVMHGGLYYLFWSTQRHVFNPDGPTGPTGLYGMVSDRLYGGWRPLNGTGLVFANPDAAPKQAYSWLVLPDLQVTSFIDAWGSDGSDANARRFGATFAPMLRLRLQVDEAGLETE
;
A
#
# COMPACT_ATOMS: atom_id res chain seq x y z
N ARG A 1 21.26 7.89 21.01
CA ARG A 1 20.77 8.20 19.64
C ARG A 1 21.16 9.64 19.36
N ASP A 2 21.48 9.99 18.13
CA ASP A 2 21.67 11.38 17.71
C ASP A 2 20.28 12.04 17.55
N ASP A 3 19.93 12.93 18.48
CA ASP A 3 18.62 13.60 18.49
C ASP A 3 18.41 14.52 17.28
N THR A 4 19.49 14.87 16.56
CA THR A 4 19.40 15.71 15.36
C THR A 4 18.93 14.93 14.12
N MET A 5 19.06 13.60 14.14
CA MET A 5 18.83 12.73 12.97
C MET A 5 19.60 13.19 11.71
N ALA A 6 20.76 13.82 11.89
CA ALA A 6 21.53 14.42 10.78
C ALA A 6 22.39 13.41 10.02
N GLN A 7 22.67 12.24 10.61
CA GLN A 7 23.48 11.18 10.01
C GLN A 7 22.67 9.92 9.77
N TRP A 8 22.83 9.32 8.59
CA TRP A 8 22.12 8.10 8.17
C TRP A 8 23.11 7.06 7.65
N ASP A 9 22.91 5.80 8.03
CA ASP A 9 23.63 4.63 7.50
C ASP A 9 22.69 3.82 6.60
N ILE A 10 23.15 3.51 5.38
CA ILE A 10 22.36 2.70 4.44
C ILE A 10 22.46 1.24 4.88
N ARG A 11 21.30 0.62 5.10
CA ARG A 11 21.18 -0.79 5.51
C ARG A 11 20.69 -1.65 4.34
N PRO A 12 20.87 -2.98 4.40
CA PRO A 12 20.23 -3.89 3.46
C PRO A 12 18.71 -3.64 3.37
N PRO A 13 18.08 -3.88 2.21
CA PRO A 13 16.65 -3.68 2.03
C PRO A 13 15.85 -4.63 2.94
N LEU A 14 14.69 -4.17 3.42
CA LEU A 14 13.78 -5.02 4.20
C LEU A 14 12.96 -5.97 3.31
N ILE A 15 12.58 -5.48 2.13
CA ILE A 15 11.80 -6.19 1.11
C ILE A 15 12.42 -5.83 -0.25
N SER A 16 12.55 -6.80 -1.15
CA SER A 16 12.73 -6.55 -2.58
C SER A 16 11.58 -7.17 -3.37
N ALA A 17 11.26 -6.55 -4.50
CA ALA A 17 10.27 -7.03 -5.47
C ALA A 17 10.93 -7.19 -6.85
N ASP A 18 12.22 -7.57 -6.85
CA ASP A 18 12.99 -7.77 -8.08
C ASP A 18 12.27 -8.74 -8.99
N THR A 19 12.22 -8.44 -10.29
CA THR A 19 11.48 -9.20 -11.31
C THR A 19 9.96 -9.22 -11.16
N LEU A 20 9.39 -8.60 -10.11
CA LEU A 20 7.95 -8.64 -9.84
C LEU A 20 7.27 -7.29 -10.03
N ASN A 21 7.76 -6.23 -9.37
CA ASN A 21 7.11 -4.92 -9.39
C ASN A 21 8.15 -3.81 -9.28
N ASN A 22 8.03 -2.79 -10.12
CA ASN A 22 8.99 -1.69 -10.21
C ASN A 22 8.82 -0.65 -9.08
N GLU A 23 7.65 -0.57 -8.43
CA GLU A 23 7.32 0.49 -7.49
C GLU A 23 6.71 -0.07 -6.19
N LEU A 24 7.47 0.07 -5.10
CA LEU A 24 6.99 -0.09 -3.72
C LEU A 24 6.89 1.30 -3.08
N GLU A 25 5.86 2.07 -3.45
CA GLU A 25 5.81 3.50 -3.14
C GLU A 25 5.36 3.80 -1.72
N ARG A 26 5.90 4.90 -1.16
CA ARG A 26 5.61 5.38 0.20
C ARG A 26 5.69 4.27 1.25
N PRO A 27 6.80 3.51 1.31
CA PRO A 27 6.93 2.44 2.28
C PRO A 27 6.89 3.04 3.69
N HIS A 28 6.06 2.47 4.56
CA HIS A 28 5.95 2.89 5.95
C HIS A 28 5.60 1.71 6.85
N VAL A 29 6.13 1.74 8.07
CA VAL A 29 5.90 0.70 9.08
C VAL A 29 4.93 1.20 10.14
N VAL A 30 3.91 0.40 10.43
CA VAL A 30 2.99 0.58 11.56
C VAL A 30 3.21 -0.56 12.55
N MET A 31 3.35 -0.25 13.83
CA MET A 31 3.32 -1.28 14.88
C MET A 31 1.90 -1.45 15.42
N HIS A 32 1.40 -2.68 15.41
CA HIS A 32 0.07 -3.00 15.92
C HIS A 32 0.05 -4.42 16.51
N GLY A 33 -0.56 -4.60 17.68
CA GLY A 33 -0.65 -5.92 18.32
C GLY A 33 0.69 -6.62 18.57
N GLY A 34 1.78 -5.86 18.77
CA GLY A 34 3.13 -6.41 18.95
C GLY A 34 3.84 -6.85 17.66
N LEU A 35 3.23 -6.58 16.49
CA LEU A 35 3.79 -6.91 15.17
C LEU A 35 4.11 -5.64 14.38
N TYR A 36 5.06 -5.77 13.45
CA TYR A 36 5.37 -4.77 12.44
C TYR A 36 4.60 -5.05 11.16
N TYR A 37 3.93 -4.03 10.63
CA TYR A 37 3.27 -4.07 9.32
C TYR A 37 3.94 -3.06 8.41
N LEU A 38 4.55 -3.51 7.32
CA LEU A 38 5.18 -2.67 6.30
C LEU A 38 4.22 -2.56 5.12
N PHE A 39 3.71 -1.36 4.87
CA PHE A 39 2.76 -1.06 3.80
C PHE A 39 3.40 -0.24 2.69
N TRP A 40 2.91 -0.40 1.46
CA TRP A 40 3.26 0.42 0.30
C TRP A 40 2.08 0.50 -0.68
N SER A 41 2.05 1.58 -1.46
CA SER A 41 1.16 1.70 -2.62
C SER A 41 1.87 1.18 -3.87
N THR A 42 1.12 0.58 -4.79
CA THR A 42 1.63 0.28 -6.14
C THR A 42 0.49 0.29 -7.15
N GLN A 43 0.83 0.45 -8.42
CA GLN A 43 -0.12 0.49 -9.52
C GLN A 43 -0.09 -0.81 -10.33
N ARG A 44 -1.23 -1.18 -10.92
CA ARG A 44 -1.32 -2.36 -11.78
C ARG A 44 -0.29 -2.35 -12.93
N HIS A 45 -0.04 -1.19 -13.53
CA HIS A 45 0.74 -1.08 -14.75
C HIS A 45 2.26 -1.17 -14.54
N VAL A 46 2.74 -1.19 -13.28
CA VAL A 46 4.17 -1.25 -12.93
C VAL A 46 4.59 -2.64 -12.41
N PHE A 47 3.68 -3.61 -12.43
CA PHE A 47 4.03 -5.03 -12.31
C PHE A 47 4.77 -5.50 -13.56
N ASN A 48 5.64 -6.49 -13.40
CA ASN A 48 6.25 -7.19 -14.52
C ASN A 48 5.15 -7.86 -15.37
N PRO A 49 5.04 -7.54 -16.67
CA PRO A 49 4.01 -8.12 -17.55
C PRO A 49 4.18 -9.63 -17.77
N ASP A 50 5.39 -10.17 -17.59
CA ASP A 50 5.68 -11.61 -17.73
C ASP A 50 5.44 -12.39 -16.42
N GLY A 51 5.12 -11.68 -15.33
CA GLY A 51 4.95 -12.24 -14.00
C GLY A 51 3.49 -12.20 -13.51
N PRO A 52 3.26 -12.62 -12.24
CA PRO A 52 1.97 -12.39 -11.60
C PRO A 52 1.71 -10.89 -11.46
N THR A 53 0.46 -10.48 -11.69
CA THR A 53 0.03 -9.08 -11.59
C THR A 53 -1.01 -8.90 -10.49
N GLY A 54 -1.15 -7.68 -9.99
CA GLY A 54 -2.20 -7.29 -9.05
C GLY A 54 -2.92 -6.01 -9.46
N PRO A 55 -4.01 -5.64 -8.77
CA PRO A 55 -4.67 -4.35 -8.97
C PRO A 55 -3.86 -3.19 -8.38
N THR A 56 -4.20 -1.97 -8.77
CA THR A 56 -3.75 -0.77 -8.05
C THR A 56 -4.34 -0.76 -6.65
N GLY A 57 -3.49 -0.67 -5.62
CA GLY A 57 -3.96 -0.85 -4.25
C GLY A 57 -2.87 -0.64 -3.20
N LEU A 58 -3.28 -0.87 -1.95
CA LEU A 58 -2.38 -0.95 -0.81
C LEU A 58 -1.94 -2.40 -0.63
N TYR A 59 -0.63 -2.61 -0.53
CA TYR A 59 -0.02 -3.89 -0.26
C TYR A 59 0.78 -3.83 1.04
N GLY A 60 1.04 -4.98 1.65
CA GLY A 60 1.82 -5.05 2.86
C GLY A 60 2.37 -6.42 3.22
N MET A 61 3.36 -6.41 4.11
CA MET A 61 3.91 -7.58 4.79
C MET A 61 3.83 -7.39 6.29
N VAL A 62 3.81 -8.50 7.04
CA VAL A 62 3.86 -8.51 8.51
C VAL A 62 5.10 -9.24 8.99
N SER A 63 5.65 -8.83 10.13
CA SER A 63 6.71 -9.54 10.83
C SER A 63 6.66 -9.28 12.34
N ASP A 64 7.22 -10.21 13.13
CA ASP A 64 7.54 -9.99 14.54
C ASP A 64 8.87 -9.24 14.75
N ARG A 65 9.64 -9.05 13.67
CA ARG A 65 10.98 -8.44 13.67
C ARG A 65 11.11 -7.44 12.52
N LEU A 66 11.61 -6.25 12.82
CA LEU A 66 11.77 -5.20 11.80
C LEU A 66 12.73 -5.59 10.66
N TYR A 67 13.83 -6.29 10.99
CA TYR A 67 14.93 -6.57 10.05
C TYR A 67 14.85 -7.95 9.38
N GLY A 68 13.67 -8.58 9.33
CA GLY A 68 13.50 -9.86 8.65
C GLY A 68 12.25 -10.60 9.10
N GLY A 69 11.99 -11.79 8.54
CA GLY A 69 10.79 -12.58 8.88
C GLY A 69 9.49 -12.07 8.25
N TRP A 70 9.61 -11.13 7.30
CA TRP A 70 8.48 -10.57 6.57
C TRP A 70 7.73 -11.66 5.79
N ARG A 71 6.42 -11.67 5.96
CA ARG A 71 5.50 -12.56 5.24
C ARG A 71 4.33 -11.75 4.67
N PRO A 72 3.84 -12.09 3.47
CA PRO A 72 2.79 -11.32 2.80
C PRO A 72 1.48 -11.34 3.60
N LEU A 73 0.84 -10.18 3.73
CA LEU A 73 -0.54 -10.11 4.23
C LEU A 73 -1.49 -10.79 3.23
N ASN A 74 -2.53 -11.46 3.72
CA ASN A 74 -3.52 -12.19 2.91
C ASN A 74 -2.89 -13.18 1.91
N GLY A 75 -1.70 -13.72 2.22
CA GLY A 75 -0.93 -14.64 1.36
C GLY A 75 -0.33 -14.05 0.08
N THR A 76 -0.84 -12.91 -0.40
CA THR A 76 -0.43 -12.28 -1.67
C THR A 76 0.26 -10.92 -1.49
N GLY A 77 0.12 -10.34 -0.31
CA GLY A 77 0.51 -8.98 0.02
C GLY A 77 -0.61 -7.96 -0.20
N LEU A 78 -1.66 -8.27 -0.97
CA LEU A 78 -2.74 -7.33 -1.24
C LEU A 78 -3.58 -7.10 0.02
N VAL A 79 -3.70 -5.85 0.48
CA VAL A 79 -4.54 -5.46 1.62
C VAL A 79 -5.93 -5.05 1.16
N PHE A 80 -5.99 -4.08 0.24
CA PHE A 80 -7.20 -3.69 -0.47
C PHE A 80 -6.83 -3.04 -1.81
N ALA A 81 -7.79 -2.98 -2.72
CA ALA A 81 -7.61 -2.41 -4.05
C ALA A 81 -8.67 -1.35 -4.36
N ASN A 82 -8.38 -0.52 -5.36
CA ASN A 82 -9.46 0.17 -6.05
C ASN A 82 -10.42 -0.86 -6.70
N PRO A 83 -11.72 -0.57 -6.78
CA PRO A 83 -12.69 -1.44 -7.43
C PRO A 83 -12.45 -1.50 -8.95
N ASP A 84 -12.78 -2.62 -9.58
CA ASP A 84 -12.60 -2.81 -11.03
C ASP A 84 -13.38 -1.80 -11.87
N ALA A 85 -14.54 -1.32 -11.37
CA ALA A 85 -15.33 -0.29 -12.03
C ALA A 85 -14.73 1.12 -11.93
N ALA A 86 -13.73 1.33 -11.06
CA ALA A 86 -13.01 2.59 -10.91
C ALA A 86 -11.56 2.36 -10.44
N PRO A 87 -10.72 1.69 -11.26
CA PRO A 87 -9.42 1.14 -10.84
C PRO A 87 -8.37 2.22 -10.53
N LYS A 88 -8.68 3.47 -10.89
CA LYS A 88 -7.82 4.65 -10.72
C LYS A 88 -8.43 5.69 -9.76
N GLN A 89 -9.46 5.35 -8.99
CA GLN A 89 -10.20 6.36 -8.21
C GLN A 89 -9.37 7.00 -7.07
N ALA A 90 -8.45 6.25 -6.47
CA ALA A 90 -7.62 6.73 -5.36
C ALA A 90 -6.21 6.16 -5.42
N TYR A 91 -5.26 6.87 -4.83
CA TYR A 91 -3.87 6.42 -4.77
C TYR A 91 -3.10 7.04 -3.60
N SER A 92 -1.87 6.59 -3.38
CA SER A 92 -0.95 7.11 -2.36
C SER A 92 -1.52 6.97 -0.95
N TRP A 93 -1.83 5.73 -0.57
CA TRP A 93 -2.39 5.41 0.75
C TRP A 93 -1.33 5.50 1.85
N LEU A 94 -1.73 6.06 2.99
CA LEU A 94 -0.94 6.13 4.22
C LEU A 94 -1.78 5.59 5.38
N VAL A 95 -1.31 4.51 6.01
CA VAL A 95 -1.90 3.92 7.21
C VAL A 95 -1.37 4.66 8.43
N LEU A 96 -2.29 5.16 9.25
CA LEU A 96 -1.99 5.90 10.48
C LEU A 96 -1.88 4.94 11.68
N PRO A 97 -1.28 5.36 12.81
CA PRO A 97 -1.12 4.51 13.99
C PRO A 97 -2.42 3.93 14.58
N ASP A 98 -3.55 4.58 14.34
CA ASP A 98 -4.89 4.14 14.76
C ASP A 98 -5.64 3.33 13.69
N LEU A 99 -4.92 2.86 12.67
CA LEU A 99 -5.41 2.08 11.52
C LEU A 99 -6.38 2.82 10.59
N GLN A 100 -6.56 4.12 10.77
CA GLN A 100 -7.17 4.94 9.72
C GLN A 100 -6.23 5.03 8.51
N VAL A 101 -6.81 5.11 7.31
CA VAL A 101 -6.06 5.22 6.05
C VAL A 101 -6.51 6.46 5.31
N THR A 102 -5.54 7.29 4.92
CA THR A 102 -5.76 8.46 4.07
C THR A 102 -5.15 8.24 2.69
N SER A 103 -5.71 8.89 1.68
CA SER A 103 -5.24 8.88 0.29
C SER A 103 -5.79 10.10 -0.45
N PHE A 104 -5.41 10.27 -1.71
CA PHE A 104 -6.01 11.29 -2.57
C PHE A 104 -6.88 10.65 -3.66
N ILE A 105 -7.86 11.41 -4.14
CA ILE A 105 -8.69 11.07 -5.30
C ILE A 105 -7.89 11.34 -6.57
N ASP A 106 -7.63 10.29 -7.34
CA ASP A 106 -7.00 10.38 -8.65
C ASP A 106 -8.09 10.47 -9.74
N ALA A 107 -8.23 9.51 -10.65
CA ALA A 107 -9.23 9.51 -11.71
C ALA A 107 -10.48 8.72 -11.29
N TRP A 108 -11.50 9.42 -10.77
CA TRP A 108 -12.68 8.79 -10.17
C TRP A 108 -13.79 8.44 -11.17
N GLY A 109 -14.57 7.39 -10.84
CA GLY A 109 -15.87 7.10 -11.47
C GLY A 109 -15.84 6.60 -12.91
N SER A 110 -14.72 6.05 -13.37
CA SER A 110 -14.58 5.45 -14.69
C SER A 110 -13.67 4.22 -14.61
N ASP A 111 -13.97 3.19 -15.39
CA ASP A 111 -13.09 2.04 -15.63
C ASP A 111 -11.85 2.42 -16.46
N GLY A 112 -11.78 3.67 -16.93
CA GLY A 112 -10.72 4.20 -17.79
C GLY A 112 -11.05 4.14 -19.28
N SER A 113 -12.26 3.73 -19.66
CA SER A 113 -12.70 3.64 -21.06
C SER A 113 -12.97 4.99 -21.72
N ASP A 114 -13.36 6.00 -20.94
CA ASP A 114 -13.52 7.38 -21.41
C ASP A 114 -12.23 8.19 -21.27
N ALA A 115 -11.41 8.20 -22.33
CA ALA A 115 -10.17 8.96 -22.40
C ALA A 115 -10.37 10.49 -22.36
N ASN A 116 -11.59 10.99 -22.59
CA ASN A 116 -11.88 12.43 -22.65
C ASN A 116 -12.43 13.00 -21.34
N ALA A 117 -12.81 12.15 -20.38
CA ALA A 117 -13.31 12.62 -19.09
C ALA A 117 -12.16 13.04 -18.16
N ARG A 118 -11.92 14.35 -18.03
CA ARG A 118 -11.07 14.89 -16.96
C ARG A 118 -11.78 14.73 -15.61
N ARG A 119 -11.38 13.72 -14.86
CA ARG A 119 -11.93 13.40 -13.52
C ARG A 119 -10.86 13.36 -12.44
N PHE A 120 -9.78 14.10 -12.62
CA PHE A 120 -8.72 14.18 -11.61
C PHE A 120 -9.23 14.93 -10.37
N GLY A 121 -9.24 14.28 -9.21
CA GLY A 121 -9.76 14.87 -7.97
C GLY A 121 -8.78 15.83 -7.30
N ALA A 122 -7.50 15.46 -7.19
CA ALA A 122 -6.45 16.27 -6.55
C ALA A 122 -6.74 16.70 -5.09
N THR A 123 -7.59 15.96 -4.38
CA THR A 123 -8.01 16.24 -3.00
C THR A 123 -8.09 14.93 -2.21
N PHE A 124 -8.27 15.01 -0.90
CA PHE A 124 -8.38 13.83 -0.05
C PHE A 124 -9.57 12.95 -0.44
N ALA A 125 -9.33 11.64 -0.51
CA ALA A 125 -10.38 10.64 -0.58
C ALA A 125 -11.03 10.46 0.82
N PRO A 126 -12.24 9.88 0.91
CA PRO A 126 -12.80 9.47 2.18
C PRO A 126 -11.82 8.59 2.96
N MET A 127 -11.72 8.84 4.27
CA MET A 127 -10.88 8.01 5.13
C MET A 127 -11.43 6.59 5.18
N LEU A 128 -10.53 5.61 5.10
CA LEU A 128 -10.83 4.20 5.32
C LEU A 128 -10.31 3.77 6.68
N ARG A 129 -10.66 2.56 7.11
CA ARG A 129 -10.10 1.95 8.32
C ARG A 129 -9.73 0.50 8.04
N LEU A 130 -8.59 0.06 8.55
CA LEU A 130 -8.14 -1.32 8.44
C LEU A 130 -8.55 -2.16 9.66
N ARG A 131 -8.87 -3.42 9.40
CA ARG A 131 -8.82 -4.52 10.36
C ARG A 131 -7.54 -5.32 10.12
N LEU A 132 -6.77 -5.58 11.16
CA LEU A 132 -5.56 -6.41 11.12
C LEU A 132 -5.70 -7.59 12.09
N GLN A 133 -5.39 -8.80 11.62
CA GLN A 133 -5.37 -10.03 12.42
C GLN A 133 -4.17 -10.89 12.00
N VAL A 134 -3.02 -10.61 12.64
CA VAL A 134 -1.75 -11.28 12.34
C VAL A 134 -1.35 -11.11 10.87
N ASP A 135 -1.59 -12.08 9.99
CA ASP A 135 -1.38 -12.01 8.54
C ASP A 135 -2.61 -11.72 7.72
N GLU A 136 -3.78 -11.58 8.34
CA GLU A 136 -4.98 -11.12 7.65
C GLU A 136 -5.12 -9.60 7.77
N ALA A 137 -5.46 -8.96 6.66
CA ALA A 137 -5.72 -7.53 6.61
C ALA A 137 -6.91 -7.25 5.69
N GLY A 138 -7.70 -6.24 6.01
CA GLY A 138 -8.78 -5.81 5.13
C GLY A 138 -9.38 -4.49 5.60
N LEU A 139 -10.35 -3.99 4.83
CA LEU A 139 -11.15 -2.86 5.27
C LEU A 139 -12.09 -3.30 6.39
N GLU A 140 -12.25 -2.46 7.40
CA GLU A 140 -13.35 -2.58 8.34
C GLU A 140 -14.65 -2.24 7.60
N THR A 141 -15.60 -3.17 7.59
CA THR A 141 -16.96 -2.93 7.10
C THR A 141 -17.84 -2.58 8.28
N GLU A 142 -18.70 -1.58 8.13
CA GLU A 142 -19.78 -1.31 9.09
C GLU A 142 -20.69 -2.53 9.31
#